data_AF-A0A9E3INC8-F1
#
_entry.id   AF-A0A9E3INC8-F1
#
_cell.length_a   1.000
_cell.length_b   1.000
_cell.length_c   1.000
_cell.angle_alpha   90.00
_cell.angle_beta   90.00
_cell.angle_gamma   90.00
#
_symmetry.space_group_name_H-M   'P 1'
#
loop_
_entity.id
_entity.type
_entity.pdbx_description
1 polymer ?
#
loop_
_entity_poly.entity_id
_entity_poly.type
_entity_poly.pdbx_seq_one_letter_code
_entity_poly.pdbx_strand_id
1 'polypeptide(L)'
;MGRREQHPLALSTDIERNATRTVAVANALMARAMGAGIHFDSNPKTGSPVSSGWRPPAVNAATKGAATNSKHMTGLAVDVYDPAGKIDAWLLSERGQQALVDLGVWIEDPGATAGWSHWQIVPPGSGRRVFHP
;
A
#
# COMPACT_ATOMS: atom_id res chain seq x y z
N MET A 1 -2.53 11.70 -18.14
CA MET A 1 -3.84 11.67 -17.43
C MET A 1 -3.81 10.53 -16.44
N GLY A 2 -4.41 10.70 -15.25
CA GLY A 2 -4.40 9.69 -14.18
C GLY A 2 -5.47 8.62 -14.37
N ARG A 3 -5.45 7.61 -13.50
CA ARG A 3 -6.40 6.47 -13.56
C ARG A 3 -7.84 6.90 -13.33
N ARG A 4 -8.07 7.92 -12.48
CA ARG A 4 -9.41 8.47 -12.20
C ARG A 4 -10.04 9.04 -13.47
N GLU A 5 -9.27 9.80 -14.24
CA GLU A 5 -9.75 10.45 -15.47
C GLU A 5 -9.94 9.42 -16.60
N GLN A 6 -9.10 8.39 -16.66
CA GLN A 6 -9.17 7.34 -17.68
C GLN A 6 -10.26 6.28 -17.40
N HIS A 7 -10.62 6.06 -16.14
CA HIS A 7 -11.56 5.02 -15.72
C HIS A 7 -12.62 5.52 -14.72
N PRO A 8 -13.34 6.62 -15.01
CA PRO A 8 -14.25 7.24 -14.06
C PRO A 8 -15.40 6.31 -13.65
N LEU A 9 -15.90 5.47 -14.57
CA LEU A 9 -16.98 4.52 -14.31
C LEU A 9 -16.57 3.34 -13.41
N ALA A 10 -15.27 3.07 -13.28
CA ALA A 10 -14.75 2.02 -12.40
C ALA A 10 -14.49 2.53 -10.98
N LEU A 11 -14.56 3.84 -10.75
CA LEU A 11 -14.29 4.48 -9.48
C LEU A 11 -15.61 4.84 -8.79
N SER A 12 -16.16 3.90 -8.03
CA SER A 12 -17.37 4.15 -7.25
C SER A 12 -17.09 5.07 -6.05
N THR A 13 -18.14 5.69 -5.52
CA THR A 13 -18.06 6.53 -4.30
C THR A 13 -17.53 5.75 -3.08
N ASP A 14 -17.81 4.45 -2.98
CA ASP A 14 -17.23 3.58 -1.96
C ASP A 14 -15.73 3.40 -2.12
N ILE A 15 -15.25 3.21 -3.35
CA ILE A 15 -13.81 3.09 -3.63
C ILE A 15 -13.11 4.41 -3.32
N GLU A 16 -13.70 5.56 -3.65
CA GLU A 16 -13.13 6.87 -3.31
C GLU A 16 -13.05 7.09 -1.80
N ARG A 17 -14.09 6.71 -1.07
CA ARG A 17 -14.11 6.76 0.40
C ARG A 17 -13.02 5.86 0.98
N ASN A 18 -12.89 4.64 0.48
CA ASN A 18 -11.83 3.71 0.89
C ASN A 18 -10.45 4.28 0.60
N ALA A 19 -10.21 4.78 -0.61
CA ALA A 19 -8.94 5.36 -1.02
C ALA A 19 -8.57 6.56 -0.14
N THR A 20 -9.55 7.42 0.19
CA THR A 20 -9.36 8.56 1.10
C THR A 20 -8.88 8.09 2.48
N ARG A 21 -9.53 7.07 3.03
CA ARG A 21 -9.12 6.48 4.32
C ARG A 21 -7.74 5.83 4.24
N THR A 22 -7.46 5.08 3.17
CA THR A 22 -6.15 4.44 2.94
C THR A 22 -5.03 5.46 2.87
N VAL A 23 -5.24 6.59 2.16
CA VAL A 23 -4.26 7.69 2.10
C VAL A 23 -4.02 8.30 3.48
N ALA A 24 -5.09 8.55 4.27
CA ALA A 24 -4.94 9.09 5.61
C ALA A 24 -4.12 8.15 6.53
N VAL A 25 -4.41 6.85 6.48
CA VAL A 25 -3.68 5.84 7.27
C VAL A 25 -2.24 5.68 6.80
N ALA A 26 -2.00 5.64 5.49
CA ALA A 26 -0.66 5.55 4.93
C ALA A 26 0.20 6.75 5.31
N ASN A 27 -0.34 7.97 5.22
CA ASN A 27 0.35 9.18 5.65
C ASN A 27 0.69 9.16 7.16
N ALA A 28 -0.24 8.67 7.99
CA ALA A 28 0.02 8.51 9.42
C ALA A 28 1.14 7.50 9.69
N LEU A 29 1.16 6.36 8.99
CA LEU A 29 2.22 5.36 9.11
C LEU A 29 3.57 5.89 8.62
N MET A 30 3.59 6.60 7.49
CA MET A 30 4.79 7.28 6.97
C MET A 30 5.33 8.29 7.98
N ALA A 31 4.46 9.09 8.62
CA ALA A 31 4.88 10.03 9.66
C ALA A 31 5.52 9.34 10.88
N ARG A 32 4.99 8.18 11.30
CA ARG A 32 5.60 7.35 12.37
C ARG A 32 6.98 6.83 11.97
N ALA A 33 7.11 6.35 10.74
CA ALA A 33 8.38 5.86 10.19
C ALA A 33 9.42 6.99 10.09
N MET A 34 9.01 8.16 9.60
CA MET A 34 9.87 9.35 9.53
C MET A 34 10.34 9.80 10.92
N GLY A 35 9.47 9.77 11.92
CA GLY A 35 9.85 10.02 13.31
C GLY A 35 10.85 9.02 13.88
N ALA A 36 10.97 7.83 13.26
CA ALA A 36 11.98 6.83 13.57
C ALA A 36 13.23 6.90 12.67
N GLY A 37 13.36 7.94 11.83
CA GLY A 37 14.50 8.15 10.93
C GLY A 37 14.40 7.45 9.58
N ILE A 38 13.23 6.93 9.20
CA ILE A 38 13.02 6.34 7.88
C ILE A 38 12.74 7.43 6.85
N HIS A 39 13.49 7.40 5.75
CA HIS A 39 13.33 8.30 4.62
C HIS A 39 12.56 7.60 3.49
N PHE A 40 11.66 8.35 2.85
CA PHE A 40 10.85 7.86 1.73
C PHE A 40 11.36 8.45 0.42
N ASP A 41 12.01 7.62 -0.38
CA ASP A 41 12.51 8.03 -1.69
C ASP A 41 11.36 8.18 -2.69
N SER A 42 11.52 9.09 -3.65
CA SER A 42 10.55 9.23 -4.74
C SER A 42 10.74 8.11 -5.77
N ASN A 43 9.67 7.40 -6.09
CA ASN A 43 9.66 6.42 -7.16
C ASN A 43 9.93 7.15 -8.50
N PRO A 44 10.92 6.72 -9.29
CA PRO A 44 11.28 7.39 -10.55
C PRO A 44 10.16 7.37 -11.60
N LYS A 45 9.20 6.45 -11.49
CA LYS A 45 8.06 6.34 -12.42
C LYS A 45 6.88 7.23 -12.02
N THR A 46 6.63 7.41 -10.73
CA THR A 46 5.45 8.15 -10.24
C THR A 46 5.79 9.55 -9.74
N GLY A 47 7.07 9.83 -9.48
CA GLY A 47 7.52 11.10 -8.90
C GLY A 47 7.09 11.29 -7.44
N SER A 48 6.70 10.20 -6.75
CA SER A 48 6.25 10.23 -5.36
C SER A 48 6.71 8.96 -4.61
N PRO A 49 6.66 8.94 -3.26
CA PRO A 49 6.89 7.73 -2.49
C PRO A 49 5.90 6.59 -2.77
N VAL A 50 4.78 6.87 -3.44
CA VAL A 50 3.76 5.87 -3.74
C VAL A 50 4.03 5.25 -5.10
N SER A 51 4.22 3.93 -5.13
CA SER A 51 4.37 3.13 -6.35
C SER A 51 3.02 2.83 -7.00
N SER A 52 1.97 2.55 -6.22
CA SER A 52 0.63 2.32 -6.74
C SER A 52 -0.46 2.49 -5.68
N GLY A 53 -1.51 3.24 -5.99
CA GLY A 53 -2.75 3.30 -5.21
C GLY A 53 -3.86 2.46 -5.85
N TRP A 54 -5.07 3.01 -5.96
CA TRP A 54 -6.21 2.35 -6.59
C TRP A 54 -5.91 1.87 -8.03
N ARG A 55 -6.41 0.67 -8.37
CA ARG A 55 -6.32 0.08 -9.71
C ARG A 55 -7.72 -0.27 -10.24
N PRO A 56 -8.18 0.29 -11.36
CA PRO A 56 -9.38 -0.23 -12.01
C PRO A 56 -9.15 -1.67 -12.50
N PRO A 57 -10.22 -2.46 -12.73
CA PRO A 57 -10.10 -3.87 -13.11
C PRO A 57 -9.16 -4.13 -14.30
N ALA A 58 -9.24 -3.31 -15.34
CA ALA A 58 -8.40 -3.43 -16.53
C ALA A 58 -6.90 -3.25 -16.20
N VAL A 59 -6.57 -2.30 -15.32
CA VAL A 59 -5.18 -2.06 -14.89
C VAL A 59 -4.70 -3.18 -13.97
N ASN A 60 -5.56 -3.69 -13.07
CA ASN A 60 -5.20 -4.82 -12.22
C ASN A 60 -4.91 -6.07 -13.05
N ALA A 61 -5.76 -6.39 -14.03
CA ALA A 61 -5.57 -7.52 -14.94
C ALA A 61 -4.27 -7.43 -15.76
N ALA A 62 -3.85 -6.21 -16.13
CA ALA A 62 -2.60 -5.97 -16.82
C ALA A 62 -1.36 -5.93 -15.89
N THR A 63 -1.56 -5.90 -14.57
CA THR A 63 -0.46 -5.85 -13.60
C THR A 63 0.05 -7.27 -13.33
N LYS A 64 1.29 -7.54 -13.75
CA LYS A 64 1.92 -8.86 -13.56
C LYS A 64 1.90 -9.27 -12.09
N GLY A 65 1.38 -10.46 -11.80
CA GLY A 65 1.33 -11.03 -10.45
C GLY A 65 0.25 -10.43 -9.54
N ALA A 66 -0.57 -9.49 -10.01
CA ALA A 66 -1.65 -8.95 -9.20
C ALA A 66 -2.74 -10.01 -8.95
N ALA A 67 -3.16 -10.15 -7.69
CA ALA A 67 -4.25 -11.03 -7.32
C ALA A 67 -5.58 -10.59 -7.97
N THR A 68 -6.41 -11.58 -8.34
CA THR A 68 -7.74 -11.35 -8.93
C THR A 68 -8.64 -10.50 -8.04
N ASN A 69 -8.53 -10.68 -6.72
CA ASN A 69 -9.32 -9.97 -5.70
C ASN A 69 -8.48 -8.92 -4.94
N SER A 70 -7.52 -8.28 -5.63
CA SER A 70 -6.59 -7.32 -5.03
C SER A 70 -7.30 -6.17 -4.31
N LYS A 71 -6.78 -5.80 -3.14
CA LYS A 71 -7.27 -4.66 -2.36
C LYS A 71 -6.99 -3.30 -3.01
N HIS A 72 -6.12 -3.24 -4.01
CA HIS A 72 -5.99 -2.05 -4.85
C HIS A 72 -7.27 -1.75 -5.64
N MET A 73 -8.05 -2.76 -6.03
CA MET A 73 -9.27 -2.56 -6.81
C MET A 73 -10.38 -1.90 -5.99
N THR A 74 -10.37 -2.11 -4.68
CA THR A 74 -11.35 -1.55 -3.75
C THR A 74 -10.87 -0.30 -3.02
N GLY A 75 -9.67 0.21 -3.36
CA GLY A 75 -9.09 1.40 -2.73
C GLY A 75 -8.59 1.16 -1.30
N LEU A 76 -8.39 -0.10 -0.90
CA LEU A 76 -8.02 -0.50 0.47
C LEU A 76 -6.54 -0.83 0.64
N ALA A 77 -5.73 -0.61 -0.41
CA ALA A 77 -4.30 -0.85 -0.39
C ALA A 77 -3.49 0.20 -1.14
N VAL A 78 -2.21 0.29 -0.78
CA VAL A 78 -1.19 1.15 -1.38
C VAL A 78 0.15 0.43 -1.39
N ASP A 79 0.89 0.58 -2.48
CA ASP A 79 2.28 0.14 -2.58
C ASP A 79 3.17 1.38 -2.42
N VAL A 80 4.09 1.32 -1.46
CA VAL A 80 5.08 2.35 -1.20
C VAL A 80 6.41 1.93 -1.80
N TYR A 81 7.14 2.86 -2.39
CA TYR A 81 8.44 2.59 -2.99
C TYR A 81 9.48 2.30 -1.91
N ASP A 82 10.07 1.10 -1.95
CA ASP A 82 11.07 0.65 -0.99
C ASP A 82 12.21 -0.12 -1.70
N PRO A 83 12.98 0.54 -2.58
CA PRO A 83 13.98 -0.13 -3.41
C PRO A 83 15.08 -0.81 -2.60
N ALA A 84 15.30 -0.36 -1.36
CA ALA A 84 16.35 -0.85 -0.46
C ALA A 84 15.81 -1.68 0.72
N GLY A 85 14.50 -1.93 0.79
CA GLY A 85 13.87 -2.70 1.87
C GLY A 85 13.94 -2.02 3.25
N LYS A 86 14.18 -0.70 3.32
CA LYS A 86 14.37 0.04 4.59
C LYS A 86 13.04 0.24 5.31
N ILE A 87 11.97 0.46 4.55
CA ILE A 87 10.63 0.64 5.10
C ILE A 87 10.18 -0.69 5.68
N ASP A 88 10.32 -1.78 4.93
CA ASP A 88 10.01 -3.13 5.39
C ASP A 88 10.83 -3.55 6.61
N ALA A 89 12.15 -3.30 6.61
CA ALA A 89 13.00 -3.59 7.76
C ALA A 89 12.52 -2.87 9.03
N TRP A 90 12.07 -1.62 8.90
CA TRP A 90 11.47 -0.90 10.02
C TRP A 90 10.12 -1.47 10.42
N LEU A 91 9.25 -1.79 9.46
CA LEU A 91 7.93 -2.37 9.74
C LEU A 91 8.02 -3.72 10.45
N LEU A 92 9.08 -4.50 10.23
CA LEU A 92 9.35 -5.75 10.94
C LEU A 92 9.98 -5.55 12.32
N SER A 93 10.41 -4.35 12.68
CA SER A 93 10.87 -4.04 14.04
C SER A 93 9.70 -3.96 15.02
N GLU A 94 9.98 -4.05 16.32
CA GLU A 94 8.97 -3.91 17.37
C GLU A 94 8.17 -2.60 17.25
N ARG A 95 8.85 -1.48 17.00
CA ARG A 95 8.21 -0.17 16.81
C ARG A 95 7.33 -0.12 15.57
N GLY A 96 7.78 -0.73 14.47
CA GLY A 96 7.00 -0.83 13.25
C GLY A 96 5.75 -1.67 13.44
N GLN A 97 5.89 -2.85 14.06
CA GLN A 97 4.77 -3.74 14.37
C GLN A 97 3.74 -3.06 15.27
N GLN A 98 4.17 -2.30 16.29
CA GLN A 98 3.24 -1.53 17.12
C GLN A 98 2.49 -0.47 16.29
N ALA A 99 3.20 0.27 15.42
CA ALA A 99 2.55 1.25 14.55
C ALA A 99 1.52 0.62 13.60
N LEU A 100 1.81 -0.58 13.08
CA LEU A 100 0.87 -1.34 12.26
C LEU A 100 -0.39 -1.76 13.03
N VAL A 101 -0.25 -2.16 14.31
CA VAL A 101 -1.39 -2.50 15.18
C VAL A 101 -2.23 -1.27 15.47
N ASP A 102 -1.60 -0.17 15.92
CA ASP A 102 -2.27 1.07 16.32
C ASP A 102 -3.07 1.69 15.17
N LEU A 103 -2.55 1.60 13.95
CA LEU A 103 -3.18 2.17 12.75
C LEU A 103 -4.09 1.18 12.01
N GLY A 104 -4.11 -0.09 12.41
CA GLY A 104 -4.87 -1.13 11.72
C GLY A 104 -4.40 -1.35 10.28
N VAL A 105 -3.09 -1.53 10.09
CA VAL A 105 -2.47 -1.79 8.78
C VAL A 105 -1.93 -3.21 8.74
N TRP A 106 -2.10 -3.90 7.62
CA TRP A 106 -1.49 -5.20 7.32
C TRP A 106 -0.55 -5.03 6.14
N ILE A 107 0.54 -5.80 6.12
CA ILE A 107 1.55 -5.71 5.06
C ILE A 107 1.84 -7.07 4.44
N GLU A 108 2.16 -7.09 3.15
CA GLU A 108 2.72 -8.30 2.55
C GLU A 108 4.14 -8.53 3.07
N ASP A 109 4.55 -9.79 3.08
CA ASP A 109 5.91 -10.18 3.43
C ASP A 109 6.92 -9.54 2.46
N PRO A 110 8.02 -8.94 2.96
CA PRO A 110 9.04 -8.30 2.12
C PRO A 110 9.68 -9.23 1.08
N GLY A 111 9.69 -10.55 1.35
CA GLY A 111 10.18 -11.56 0.41
C GLY A 111 9.32 -11.69 -0.85
N ALA A 112 8.06 -11.24 -0.81
CA ALA A 112 7.15 -11.24 -1.95
C ALA A 112 7.02 -9.87 -2.64
N THR A 113 7.59 -8.80 -2.04
CA THR A 113 7.41 -7.42 -2.48
C THR A 113 8.72 -6.69 -2.78
N ALA A 114 9.78 -7.42 -3.14
CA ALA A 114 11.11 -6.86 -3.39
C ALA A 114 11.12 -5.55 -4.21
N GLY A 115 11.42 -4.43 -3.53
CA GLY A 115 11.50 -3.08 -4.12
C GLY A 115 10.29 -2.18 -3.83
N TRP A 116 9.26 -2.68 -3.15
CA TRP A 116 8.13 -1.91 -2.64
C TRP A 116 7.61 -2.51 -1.32
N SER A 117 6.85 -1.74 -0.56
CA SER A 117 6.18 -2.23 0.65
C SER A 117 4.67 -2.13 0.41
N HIS A 118 3.97 -3.27 0.43
CA HIS A 118 2.52 -3.33 0.21
C HIS A 118 1.76 -3.19 1.52
N TRP A 119 0.86 -2.21 1.62
CA TRP A 119 0.06 -1.94 2.81
C TRP A 119 -1.44 -2.00 2.49
N GLN A 120 -2.22 -2.64 3.36
CA GLN A 120 -3.68 -2.64 3.29
C GLN A 120 -4.34 -2.37 4.66
N ILE A 121 -5.51 -1.74 4.65
CA ILE A 121 -6.23 -1.32 5.88
C ILE A 121 -7.36 -2.27 6.28
N VAL A 122 -7.30 -3.50 5.78
CA VAL A 122 -8.19 -4.62 6.11
C VAL A 122 -7.35 -5.88 6.30
N PRO A 123 -7.75 -6.84 7.15
CA PRO A 123 -6.99 -8.07 7.32
C PRO A 123 -6.98 -8.91 6.04
N PRO A 124 -5.89 -9.66 5.76
CA PRO A 124 -5.92 -10.73 4.79
C PRO A 124 -6.81 -11.87 5.29
N GLY A 125 -7.12 -12.85 4.45
CA GLY A 125 -7.93 -14.01 4.86
C GLY A 125 -7.33 -14.80 6.03
N SER A 126 -6.00 -14.78 6.19
CA SER A 126 -5.29 -15.41 7.30
C SER A 126 -5.35 -14.61 8.61
N GLY A 127 -5.75 -13.33 8.57
CA GLY A 127 -5.70 -12.39 9.69
C GLY A 127 -4.29 -11.96 10.14
N ARG A 128 -3.22 -12.56 9.60
CA ARG A 128 -1.83 -12.27 9.99
C ARG A 128 -1.42 -10.87 9.56
N ARG A 129 -0.77 -10.14 10.48
CA ARG A 129 -0.30 -8.75 10.28
C ARG A 129 0.68 -8.62 9.10
N VAL A 130 1.60 -9.58 9.00
CA VAL A 130 2.49 -9.81 7.87
C VAL A 130 2.02 -11.08 7.16
N PHE A 131 1.76 -11.02 5.86
CA PHE A 131 1.17 -12.13 5.12
C PHE A 131 1.81 -12.34 3.76
N HIS A 132 1.77 -13.57 3.24
CA HIS A 132 2.11 -13.81 1.83
C HIS A 132 0.88 -13.54 0.94
N PRO A 133 1.08 -12.92 -0.24
CA PRO A 133 0.01 -12.58 -1.18
C PRO A 133 -0.78 -13.78 -1.71
#